data_AF-A0A7J2HFI8-F1
#
_entry.id   AF-A0A7J2HFI8-F1
#
_cell.length_a   1.000
_cell.length_b   1.000
_cell.length_c   1.000
_cell.angle_alpha   90.00
_cell.angle_beta   90.00
_cell.angle_gamma   90.00
#
_symmetry.space_group_name_H-M   'P 1'
#
loop_
_entity.id
_entity.type
_entity.pdbx_description
1 polymer ?
#
loop_
_entity_poly.entity_id
_entity_poly.type
_entity_poly.pdbx_seq_one_letter_code
_entity_poly.pdbx_strand_id
1 'polypeptide(L)'
;MSPLERPNLPELDYGRIELLGIDRRLEVIDEIYRGLPEIIEEYMDYTVTGNVPAVVREKFIVEILHAAGRVASASRKLFNPGLIGPFCLEMVYHPRRGFTVFEVSARIVAGTNLYPLGSPYSPYYYDEPMSMGRRIAREIRKALNRGMLDQLVY
;
A
#
# COMPACT_ATOMS: atom_id res chain seq x y z
N MET A 1 4.74 5.61 4.18
CA MET A 1 4.87 6.98 4.69
C MET A 1 6.22 7.12 5.39
N SER A 2 7.06 8.03 4.91
CA SER A 2 8.38 8.32 5.46
C SER A 2 8.36 9.68 6.16
N PRO A 3 8.35 9.76 7.49
CA PRO A 3 8.29 11.05 8.21
C PRO A 3 9.61 11.83 8.15
N LEU A 4 10.70 11.19 7.71
CA LEU A 4 12.04 11.80 7.61
C LEU A 4 12.25 12.65 6.35
N GLU A 5 11.32 12.59 5.40
CA GLU A 5 11.42 13.23 4.09
C GLU A 5 10.33 14.29 3.94
N ARG A 6 10.53 15.24 3.02
CA ARG A 6 9.56 16.33 2.79
C ARG A 6 8.29 15.84 2.09
N PRO A 7 7.13 16.51 2.31
CA PRO A 7 5.90 16.28 1.56
C PRO A 7 6.09 16.26 0.05
N ASN A 8 5.50 15.25 -0.60
CA ASN A 8 5.52 15.06 -2.05
C ASN A 8 4.13 14.98 -2.69
N LEU A 9 3.07 15.24 -1.93
CA LEU A 9 1.69 15.28 -2.39
C LEU A 9 0.99 16.51 -1.78
N PRO A 10 0.02 17.11 -2.49
CA PRO A 10 -0.64 18.33 -2.04
C PRO A 10 -1.44 18.16 -0.74
N GLU A 11 -1.90 16.94 -0.41
CA GLU A 11 -2.63 16.66 0.82
C GLU A 11 -1.74 16.56 2.07
N LEU A 12 -0.43 16.47 1.90
CA LEU A 12 0.51 16.18 2.98
C LEU A 12 1.15 17.46 3.51
N ASP A 13 1.10 17.63 4.83
CA ASP A 13 1.89 18.59 5.60
C ASP A 13 3.10 17.94 6.28
N TYR A 14 3.19 16.61 6.28
CA TYR A 14 4.33 15.84 6.78
C TYR A 14 4.64 14.63 5.89
N GLY A 15 5.91 14.24 5.89
CA GLY A 15 6.38 12.98 5.35
C GLY A 15 6.20 12.79 3.85
N ARG A 16 6.75 11.70 3.32
CA ARG A 16 6.68 11.32 1.90
C ARG A 16 5.92 10.01 1.71
N ILE A 17 5.07 9.95 0.69
CA ILE A 17 4.41 8.71 0.23
C ILE A 17 5.13 8.15 -1.00
N GLU A 18 5.29 6.83 -1.03
CA GLU A 18 5.91 6.08 -2.12
C GLU A 18 5.03 4.87 -2.43
N LEU A 19 4.71 4.65 -3.71
CA LEU A 19 3.96 3.47 -4.15
C LEU A 19 4.94 2.34 -4.42
N LEU A 20 4.95 1.30 -3.58
CA LEU A 20 5.94 0.22 -3.68
C LEU A 20 5.39 -1.10 -4.21
N GLY A 21 4.09 -1.19 -4.48
CA GLY A 21 3.48 -2.39 -5.04
C GLY A 21 1.97 -2.25 -5.11
N ILE A 22 1.36 -3.01 -6.02
CA ILE A 22 -0.09 -3.22 -6.09
C ILE A 22 -0.28 -4.69 -6.40
N ASP A 23 -1.09 -5.37 -5.61
CA ASP A 23 -1.47 -6.74 -5.87
C ASP A 23 -2.99 -6.87 -5.93
N ARG A 24 -3.46 -8.01 -6.43
CA ARG A 24 -4.82 -8.47 -6.19
C ARG A 24 -4.75 -9.61 -5.20
N ARG A 25 -5.48 -9.48 -4.09
CA ARG A 25 -5.71 -10.57 -3.14
C ARG A 25 -6.42 -11.71 -3.85
N LEU A 26 -5.96 -12.94 -3.65
CA LEU A 26 -6.68 -14.14 -4.05
C LEU A 26 -7.52 -14.59 -2.86
N GLU A 27 -8.79 -14.82 -3.14
CA GLU A 27 -9.80 -15.21 -2.18
C GLU A 27 -10.57 -16.40 -2.76
N VAL A 28 -11.13 -17.24 -1.88
CA VAL A 28 -11.85 -18.45 -2.29
C VAL A 28 -12.95 -18.15 -3.32
N ILE A 29 -13.74 -17.09 -3.09
CA ILE A 29 -14.79 -16.63 -4.00
C ILE A 29 -14.26 -16.27 -5.41
N ASP A 30 -13.06 -15.70 -5.47
CA ASP A 30 -12.39 -15.23 -6.68
C ASP A 30 -11.90 -16.39 -7.55
N GLU A 31 -11.49 -17.49 -6.92
CA GLU A 31 -11.02 -18.72 -7.55
C GLU A 31 -12.19 -19.51 -8.14
N ILE A 32 -13.28 -19.65 -7.38
CA ILE A 32 -14.44 -20.43 -7.80
C ILE A 32 -15.21 -19.75 -8.92
N TYR A 33 -15.40 -18.43 -8.85
CA TYR A 33 -16.06 -17.67 -9.92
C TYR A 33 -15.37 -17.84 -11.29
N ARG A 34 -14.06 -18.15 -11.31
CA ARG A 34 -13.30 -18.38 -12.55
C ARG A 34 -13.14 -19.84 -12.93
N GLY A 35 -13.10 -20.73 -11.94
CA GLY A 35 -12.81 -22.14 -12.14
C GLY A 35 -14.03 -22.99 -12.48
N LEU A 36 -15.23 -22.57 -12.05
CA LEU A 36 -16.45 -23.34 -12.19
C LEU A 36 -17.55 -22.54 -12.92
N PRO A 37 -18.44 -23.23 -13.68
CA PRO A 37 -19.54 -22.58 -14.39
C PRO A 37 -20.67 -22.10 -13.47
N GLU A 38 -20.78 -22.68 -12.27
CA GLU A 38 -21.80 -22.36 -11.28
C GLU A 38 -21.14 -21.94 -9.97
N ILE A 39 -21.72 -20.92 -9.33
CA ILE A 39 -21.25 -20.45 -8.03
C ILE A 39 -21.86 -21.35 -6.95
N ILE A 40 -21.00 -22.06 -6.23
CA ILE A 40 -21.38 -22.90 -5.11
C ILE A 40 -21.37 -22.05 -3.83
N GLU A 41 -22.49 -22.04 -3.11
CA GLU A 41 -22.70 -21.17 -1.93
C GLU A 41 -21.64 -21.36 -0.83
N GLU A 42 -21.16 -22.59 -0.62
CA GLU A 42 -20.09 -22.91 0.34
C GLU A 42 -18.78 -22.14 0.07
N TYR A 43 -18.56 -21.72 -1.18
CA TYR A 43 -17.38 -20.99 -1.60
C TYR A 43 -17.58 -19.48 -1.69
N MET A 44 -18.73 -18.95 -1.23
CA MET A 44 -18.96 -17.52 -1.05
C MET A 44 -18.21 -17.00 0.19
N ASP A 45 -16.89 -17.15 0.16
CA ASP A 45 -16.01 -16.93 1.29
C ASP A 45 -14.81 -16.05 0.87
N TYR A 46 -14.46 -15.10 1.72
CA TYR A 46 -13.40 -14.11 1.49
C TYR A 46 -12.06 -14.51 2.13
N THR A 47 -11.90 -15.78 2.52
CA THR A 47 -10.63 -16.30 3.04
C THR A 47 -9.54 -16.08 2.03
N VAL A 48 -8.48 -15.43 2.49
CA VAL A 48 -7.32 -15.07 1.68
C VAL A 48 -6.46 -16.32 1.45
N THR A 49 -6.34 -16.73 0.19
CA THR A 49 -5.55 -17.90 -0.22
C THR A 49 -4.19 -17.51 -0.79
N GLY A 50 -4.03 -16.26 -1.25
CA GLY A 50 -2.80 -15.80 -1.88
C GLY A 50 -2.87 -14.37 -2.41
N ASN A 51 -1.93 -14.02 -3.28
CA ASN A 51 -1.84 -12.70 -3.91
C ASN A 51 -1.32 -12.87 -5.35
N VAL A 52 -1.77 -12.02 -6.27
CA VAL A 52 -1.30 -11.98 -7.67
C VAL A 52 -0.76 -10.59 -7.97
N PRO A 53 0.40 -10.45 -8.64
CA PRO A 53 0.94 -9.15 -8.96
C PRO A 53 0.03 -8.41 -9.94
N ALA A 54 -0.17 -7.11 -9.70
CA ALA A 54 -0.96 -6.27 -10.57
C ALA A 54 -0.23 -4.98 -10.90
N VAL A 55 -0.56 -4.42 -12.06
CA VAL A 55 -0.30 -3.02 -12.38
C VAL A 55 -1.60 -2.38 -12.79
N VAL A 56 -1.83 -1.16 -12.32
CA VAL A 56 -3.00 -0.37 -12.72
C VAL A 56 -2.70 0.42 -13.99
N ARG A 57 -3.75 0.79 -14.74
CA ARG A 57 -3.63 1.78 -15.81
C ARG A 57 -3.02 3.07 -15.23
N GLU A 58 -2.02 3.63 -15.88
CA GLU A 58 -1.21 4.73 -15.35
C GLU A 58 -2.03 5.91 -14.78
N LYS A 59 -3.11 6.32 -15.47
CA LYS A 59 -3.99 7.41 -14.99
C LYS A 59 -4.57 7.17 -13.59
N PHE A 60 -4.69 5.91 -13.16
CA PHE A 60 -5.22 5.54 -11.85
C PHE A 60 -4.20 5.73 -10.73
N ILE A 61 -2.91 5.79 -11.04
CA ILE A 61 -1.85 6.02 -10.04
C ILE A 61 -2.07 7.36 -9.36
N VAL A 62 -2.44 8.39 -10.13
CA VAL A 62 -2.72 9.74 -9.61
C VAL A 62 -3.86 9.70 -8.58
N GLU A 63 -4.97 9.05 -8.92
CA GLU A 63 -6.14 8.90 -8.03
C GLU A 63 -5.79 8.14 -6.74
N ILE A 64 -5.03 7.04 -6.85
CA ILE A 64 -4.58 6.22 -5.72
C ILE A 64 -3.64 7.03 -4.80
N LEU A 65 -2.69 7.78 -5.35
CA LEU A 65 -1.78 8.61 -4.56
C LEU A 65 -2.53 9.72 -3.81
N HIS A 66 -3.49 10.38 -4.45
CA HIS A 66 -4.34 11.37 -3.77
C HIS A 66 -5.18 10.73 -2.66
N ALA A 67 -5.72 9.53 -2.87
CA ALA A 67 -6.42 8.79 -1.81
C ALA A 67 -5.48 8.48 -0.63
N ALA A 68 -4.27 8.01 -0.90
CA ALA A 68 -3.25 7.76 0.11
C ALA A 68 -2.85 9.03 0.88
N GLY A 69 -2.70 10.16 0.19
CA GLY A 69 -2.44 11.47 0.79
C GLY A 69 -3.54 11.90 1.75
N ARG A 70 -4.81 11.80 1.32
CA ARG A 70 -5.97 12.11 2.18
C ARG A 70 -6.02 11.22 3.42
N VAL A 71 -5.80 9.91 3.27
CA VAL A 71 -5.80 8.96 4.39
C VAL A 71 -4.68 9.28 5.39
N ALA A 72 -3.46 9.56 4.92
CA ALA A 72 -2.35 9.89 5.79
C ALA A 72 -2.52 11.26 6.50
N SER A 73 -3.08 12.25 5.80
CA SER A 73 -3.43 13.56 6.37
C SER A 73 -4.52 13.42 7.44
N ALA A 74 -5.58 12.67 7.16
CA ALA A 74 -6.65 12.39 8.12
C ALA A 74 -6.12 11.63 9.35
N SER A 75 -5.29 10.60 9.14
CA SER A 75 -4.66 9.86 10.23
C SER A 75 -3.85 10.77 11.14
N ARG A 76 -3.04 11.69 10.60
CA ARG A 76 -2.25 12.64 11.42
C ARG A 76 -3.12 13.58 12.24
N LYS A 77 -4.22 14.07 11.67
CA LYS A 77 -5.16 14.97 12.35
C LYS A 77 -5.91 14.27 13.48
N LEU A 78 -6.29 13.00 13.28
CA LEU A 78 -7.06 12.23 14.25
C LEU A 78 -6.17 11.57 15.32
N PHE A 79 -4.98 11.11 14.93
CA PHE A 79 -4.10 10.30 15.75
C PHE A 79 -2.65 10.73 15.52
N ASN A 80 -2.09 11.61 16.35
CA ASN A 80 -0.67 11.94 16.27
C ASN A 80 0.19 10.70 16.65
N PRO A 81 1.27 10.35 15.93
CA PRO A 81 1.95 11.07 14.83
C PRO A 81 1.45 10.72 13.42
N GLY A 82 0.31 10.08 13.27
CA GLY A 82 -0.25 9.66 11.99
C GLY A 82 0.34 8.35 11.49
N LEU A 83 0.08 8.04 10.22
CA LEU A 83 0.64 6.84 9.60
C LEU A 83 2.16 6.99 9.44
N ILE A 84 2.90 6.02 9.97
CA ILE A 84 4.35 5.90 9.79
C ILE A 84 4.64 4.52 9.21
N GLY A 85 5.51 4.46 8.21
CA GLY A 85 5.90 3.20 7.58
C GLY A 85 4.87 2.68 6.56
N PRO A 86 4.75 1.35 6.40
CA PRO A 86 3.90 0.73 5.40
C PRO A 86 2.42 0.86 5.76
N PHE A 87 1.59 1.09 4.75
CA PHE A 87 0.14 0.94 4.85
C PHE A 87 -0.41 0.53 3.48
N CYS A 88 -1.62 -0.03 3.47
CA CYS A 88 -2.32 -0.44 2.27
C CYS A 88 -3.73 0.15 2.27
N LEU A 89 -4.16 0.65 1.11
CA LEU A 89 -5.56 0.95 0.85
C LEU A 89 -6.16 -0.23 0.09
N GLU A 90 -7.10 -0.92 0.70
CA GLU A 90 -7.81 -2.00 0.04
C GLU A 90 -8.98 -1.39 -0.73
N MET A 91 -8.96 -1.55 -2.05
CA MET A 91 -9.82 -0.79 -2.96
C MET A 91 -10.52 -1.68 -3.98
N VAL A 92 -11.74 -1.30 -4.34
CA VAL A 92 -12.46 -1.83 -5.51
C VAL A 92 -12.67 -0.73 -6.54
N TYR A 93 -12.56 -1.06 -7.83
CA TYR A 93 -12.78 -0.09 -8.92
C TYR A 93 -14.16 -0.32 -9.56
N HIS A 94 -14.98 0.73 -9.58
CA HIS A 94 -16.24 0.74 -10.31
C HIS A 94 -16.13 1.60 -11.58
N PRO A 95 -16.51 1.10 -12.78
CA PRO A 95 -16.31 1.80 -14.05
C PRO A 95 -16.86 3.23 -14.14
N ARG A 96 -17.92 3.54 -13.38
CA ARG A 96 -18.53 4.89 -13.33
C ARG A 96 -18.18 5.70 -12.08
N ARG A 97 -17.71 5.07 -11.00
CA ARG A 97 -17.52 5.73 -9.69
C ARG A 97 -16.04 5.87 -9.31
N GLY A 98 -15.13 5.19 -9.99
CA GLY A 98 -13.71 5.18 -9.64
C GLY A 98 -13.43 4.21 -8.49
N PHE A 99 -12.33 4.46 -7.77
CA PHE A 99 -11.95 3.61 -6.64
C PHE A 99 -12.77 3.92 -5.38
N THR A 100 -13.17 2.86 -4.69
CA THR A 100 -13.72 2.92 -3.34
C THR A 100 -12.76 2.18 -2.40
N VAL A 101 -12.22 2.89 -1.40
CA VAL A 101 -11.46 2.28 -0.30
C VAL A 101 -12.46 1.67 0.65
N PHE A 102 -12.36 0.37 0.92
CA PHE A 102 -13.22 -0.32 1.89
C PHE A 102 -12.48 -0.62 3.19
N GLU A 103 -11.16 -0.74 3.17
CA GLU A 103 -10.33 -0.96 4.36
C GLU A 103 -8.99 -0.23 4.25
N VAL A 104 -8.45 0.18 5.40
CA VAL A 104 -7.09 0.71 5.53
C VAL A 104 -6.29 -0.21 6.46
N SER A 105 -5.37 -0.96 5.89
CA SER A 105 -4.39 -1.74 6.65
C SER A 105 -3.22 -0.83 7.02
N ALA A 106 -3.17 -0.34 8.27
CA ALA A 106 -2.12 0.56 8.78
C ALA A 106 -0.79 -0.16 9.11
N ARG A 107 -0.41 -1.13 8.28
CA ARG A 107 0.80 -1.96 8.41
C ARG A 107 1.20 -2.57 7.07
N ILE A 108 2.27 -3.35 7.08
CA ILE A 108 2.63 -4.21 5.94
C ILE A 108 1.56 -5.29 5.70
N VAL A 109 1.32 -5.61 4.42
CA VAL A 109 0.34 -6.61 3.97
C VAL A 109 1.02 -7.72 3.15
N ALA A 110 0.35 -8.86 3.05
CA ALA A 110 0.87 -10.06 2.39
C ALA A 110 1.17 -9.86 0.90
N GLY A 111 0.45 -8.98 0.21
CA GLY A 111 0.70 -8.62 -1.19
C GLY A 111 2.12 -8.14 -1.46
N THR A 112 2.79 -7.58 -0.45
CA THR A 112 4.20 -7.15 -0.57
C THR A 112 5.18 -8.32 -0.71
N ASN A 113 4.78 -9.55 -0.35
CA ASN A 113 5.60 -10.76 -0.50
C ASN A 113 5.89 -11.12 -1.96
N LEU A 114 5.09 -10.61 -2.91
CA LEU A 114 5.33 -10.75 -4.34
C LEU A 114 6.56 -9.99 -4.83
N TYR A 115 7.06 -9.04 -4.04
CA TYR A 115 8.08 -8.07 -4.46
C TYR A 115 9.35 -8.12 -3.60
N PRO A 116 9.98 -9.29 -3.39
CA PRO A 116 11.18 -9.39 -2.55
C PRO A 116 12.39 -8.65 -3.14
N LEU A 117 12.42 -8.46 -4.46
CA LEU A 117 13.44 -7.71 -5.20
C LEU A 117 12.91 -6.38 -5.76
N GLY A 118 11.72 -5.96 -5.35
CA GLY A 118 11.03 -4.79 -5.90
C GLY A 118 9.84 -5.12 -6.79
N SER A 119 9.03 -4.11 -7.05
CA SER A 119 7.84 -4.15 -7.89
C SER A 119 8.08 -3.37 -9.19
N PRO A 120 7.14 -3.38 -10.15
CA PRO A 120 7.21 -2.47 -11.30
C PRO A 120 7.27 -0.98 -10.93
N TYR A 121 6.93 -0.61 -9.68
CA TYR A 121 6.93 0.78 -9.21
C TYR A 121 8.22 1.20 -8.51
N SER A 122 8.93 0.27 -7.86
CA SER A 122 10.12 0.62 -7.08
C SER A 122 11.29 1.24 -7.87
N PRO A 123 11.55 0.87 -9.15
CA PRO A 123 12.64 1.46 -9.93
C PRO A 123 12.50 2.97 -10.16
N TYR A 124 11.31 3.54 -10.04
CA TYR A 124 11.10 4.99 -10.14
C TYR A 124 11.59 5.77 -8.91
N TYR A 125 11.96 5.06 -7.84
CA TYR A 125 12.46 5.64 -6.60
C TYR A 125 13.88 5.19 -6.25
N TYR A 126 14.30 4.03 -6.74
CA TYR A 126 15.53 3.36 -6.32
C TYR A 126 16.27 2.76 -7.52
N ASP A 127 17.58 2.88 -7.49
CA ASP A 127 18.54 2.27 -8.43
C ASP A 127 18.91 0.83 -8.05
N GLU A 128 18.30 0.28 -7.00
CA GLU A 128 18.56 -1.06 -6.48
C GLU A 128 17.27 -1.77 -6.05
N PRO A 129 17.27 -3.12 -5.99
CA PRO A 129 16.10 -3.91 -5.58
C PRO A 129 15.46 -3.43 -4.27
N MET A 130 14.17 -3.11 -4.26
CA MET A 130 13.52 -2.53 -3.07
C MET A 130 12.19 -3.19 -2.72
N SER A 131 12.23 -4.18 -1.83
CA SER A 131 11.01 -4.71 -1.18
C SER A 131 10.49 -3.78 -0.10
N MET A 132 9.25 -4.00 0.34
CA MET A 132 8.69 -3.27 1.48
C MET A 132 9.49 -3.51 2.77
N GLY A 133 9.91 -4.75 3.02
CA GLY A 133 10.78 -5.08 4.16
C GLY A 133 12.11 -4.34 4.11
N ARG A 134 12.77 -4.32 2.94
CA ARG A 134 14.02 -3.56 2.74
C ARG A 134 13.80 -2.06 2.93
N ARG A 135 12.66 -1.53 2.48
CA ARG A 135 12.29 -0.12 2.64
C ARG A 135 12.14 0.27 4.11
N ILE A 136 11.50 -0.57 4.92
CA ILE A 136 11.35 -0.34 6.37
C ILE A 136 12.73 -0.32 7.03
N ALA A 137 13.57 -1.33 6.77
CA ALA A 137 14.92 -1.39 7.32
C ALA A 137 15.78 -0.17 6.91
N ARG A 138 15.63 0.30 5.67
CA ARG A 138 16.27 1.54 5.19
C ARG A 138 15.80 2.77 5.97
N GLU A 139 14.50 2.89 6.24
CA GLU A 139 13.97 4.02 7.01
C GLU A 139 14.56 4.06 8.41
N ILE A 140 14.58 2.91 9.10
CA ILE A 140 15.16 2.78 10.44
C ILE A 140 16.64 3.17 10.42
N ARG A 141 17.41 2.68 9.44
CA ARG A 141 18.83 3.04 9.29
C ARG A 141 19.02 4.54 9.05
N LYS A 142 18.18 5.15 8.20
CA LYS A 142 18.20 6.61 7.97
C LYS A 142 17.92 7.38 9.25
N ALA A 143 16.91 6.99 10.01
CA ALA A 143 16.56 7.64 11.28
C ALA A 143 17.70 7.53 12.30
N LEU A 144 18.29 6.33 12.47
CA LEU A 144 19.45 6.13 13.35
C LEU A 144 20.62 7.04 12.96
N ASN A 145 20.97 7.09 11.68
CA ASN A 145 22.08 7.92 11.19
C ASN A 145 21.82 9.43 11.37
N ARG A 146 20.55 9.85 11.42
CA ARG A 146 20.14 11.24 11.63
C ARG A 146 19.84 11.57 13.10
N GLY A 147 19.91 10.60 14.01
CA GLY A 147 19.48 10.78 15.40
C GLY A 147 17.99 11.05 15.56
N MET A 148 17.15 10.56 14.64
CA MET A 148 15.70 10.82 14.55
C MET A 148 14.87 9.54 14.72
N LEU A 149 15.31 8.59 15.55
CA LEU A 149 14.59 7.33 15.75
C LEU A 149 13.23 7.52 16.44
N ASP A 150 13.13 8.54 17.28
CA ASP A 150 11.91 9.04 17.95
C ASP A 150 10.81 9.45 16.95
N GLN A 151 11.18 9.76 15.70
CA GLN A 151 10.22 10.06 14.64
C GLN A 151 9.59 8.80 14.04
N LEU A 152 10.11 7.60 14.33
CA LEU A 152 9.61 6.32 13.82
C LEU A 152 8.95 5.46 14.90
N VAL A 153 9.49 5.52 16.12
CA VAL A 153 9.05 4.71 17.25
C VAL A 153 8.49 5.67 18.30
N TYR A 154 7.21 5.48 18.63
CA TYR A 154 6.44 6.33 19.52
C TYR A 154 5.69 5.51 20.57
#